data_AF-A0A430HF63-F1
#
_entry.id   AF-A0A430HF63-F1
#
_cell.length_a   1.000
_cell.length_b   1.000
_cell.length_c   1.000
_cell.angle_alpha   90.00
_cell.angle_beta   90.00
_cell.angle_gamma   90.00
#
_symmetry.space_group_name_H-M   'P 1'
#
loop_
_entity.id
_entity.type
_entity.pdbx_description
1 polymer ?
#
loop_
_entity_poly.entity_id
_entity_poly.type
_entity_poly.pdbx_seq_one_letter_code
_entity_poly.pdbx_strand_id
1 'polypeptide(L)'
;MTLANKVAQFYVDADVVHDIAHGDANTTVDTLGGPVPSLAKLTKDLAASFPLAGPRYLQVREVQPSGMGATTGTASEPNTPIQRILNTVVTNEIAGASLANNAITLPPGKYYFRARSPGNAFGRIASMSGTPFVLYGKSAMTGGLNACDHETVGMATLSAQTQVAIYTVIGEGSVPLGGGKVAEVQVISELEIWKL
;
A
#
# COMPACT_ATOMS: atom_id res chain seq x y z
N MET A 1 -31.99 -53.46 -1.47
CA MET A 1 -32.72 -52.23 -1.84
C MET A 1 -33.59 -52.54 -3.05
N THR A 2 -34.90 -52.33 -2.96
CA THR A 2 -35.86 -52.68 -4.04
C THR A 2 -35.81 -51.65 -5.17
N LEU A 3 -36.38 -51.97 -6.33
CA LEU A 3 -36.55 -51.00 -7.43
C LEU A 3 -37.35 -49.77 -6.98
N ALA A 4 -38.40 -49.99 -6.18
CA ALA A 4 -39.22 -48.91 -5.62
C ALA A 4 -38.38 -47.95 -4.75
N ASN A 5 -37.47 -48.49 -3.94
CA ASN A 5 -36.58 -47.66 -3.11
C ASN A 5 -35.61 -46.83 -3.95
N LYS A 6 -35.11 -47.36 -5.09
CA LYS A 6 -34.23 -46.62 -5.99
C LYS A 6 -34.94 -45.49 -6.72
N VAL A 7 -36.18 -45.73 -7.16
CA VAL A 7 -37.00 -44.71 -7.81
C VAL A 7 -37.35 -43.59 -6.83
N ALA A 8 -37.70 -43.94 -5.60
CA ALA A 8 -37.94 -42.94 -4.55
C ALA A 8 -36.69 -42.09 -4.26
N GLN A 9 -35.51 -42.72 -4.16
CA GLN A 9 -34.26 -41.99 -3.95
C GLN A 9 -33.94 -41.05 -5.12
N PHE A 10 -34.18 -41.47 -6.36
CA PHE A 10 -33.92 -40.64 -7.53
C PHE A 10 -34.73 -39.33 -7.53
N TYR A 11 -36.00 -39.37 -7.09
CA TYR A 11 -36.80 -38.15 -6.98
C TYR A 11 -36.25 -37.20 -5.90
N VAL A 12 -35.85 -37.74 -4.74
CA VAL A 12 -35.22 -36.93 -3.68
C VAL A 12 -33.91 -36.30 -4.18
N ASP A 13 -33.09 -37.07 -4.88
CA ASP A 13 -31.83 -36.57 -5.43
C ASP A 13 -32.06 -35.50 -6.51
N ALA A 14 -33.13 -35.64 -7.32
CA ALA A 14 -33.51 -34.65 -8.32
C ALA A 14 -33.92 -33.31 -7.68
N ASP A 15 -34.68 -33.34 -6.59
CA ASP A 15 -35.07 -32.14 -5.84
C ASP A 15 -33.85 -31.46 -5.21
N VAL A 16 -32.94 -32.24 -4.62
CA VAL A 16 -31.66 -31.73 -4.08
C VAL A 16 -30.86 -31.01 -5.16
N VAL A 17 -30.73 -31.61 -6.35
CA VAL A 17 -30.01 -30.98 -7.48
C VAL A 17 -30.71 -29.73 -7.96
N HIS A 18 -32.05 -29.74 -8.04
CA HIS A 18 -32.84 -28.57 -8.41
C HIS A 18 -32.60 -27.41 -7.43
N ASP A 19 -32.62 -27.66 -6.13
CA ASP A 19 -32.42 -26.63 -5.11
C ASP A 19 -30.98 -26.10 -5.06
N ILE A 20 -29.99 -26.94 -5.36
CA ILE A 20 -28.61 -26.48 -5.51
C ILE A 20 -28.48 -25.56 -6.74
N ALA A 21 -29.13 -25.90 -7.85
CA ALA A 21 -29.03 -25.17 -9.11
C ALA A 21 -29.86 -23.87 -9.13
N HIS A 22 -31.07 -23.90 -8.54
CA HIS A 22 -32.05 -22.81 -8.60
C HIS A 22 -32.31 -22.12 -7.25
N GLY A 23 -31.65 -22.57 -6.18
CA GLY A 23 -31.72 -21.92 -4.88
C GLY A 23 -31.19 -20.49 -4.90
N ASP A 24 -31.70 -19.67 -3.99
CA ASP A 24 -31.32 -18.26 -3.87
C ASP A 24 -29.99 -18.06 -3.13
N ALA A 25 -29.59 -16.80 -2.93
CA ALA A 25 -28.32 -16.43 -2.30
C ALA A 25 -28.23 -16.74 -0.79
N ASN A 26 -29.25 -17.35 -0.19
CA ASN A 26 -29.28 -17.79 1.20
C ASN A 26 -29.58 -19.30 1.33
N THR A 27 -29.86 -19.97 0.22
CA THR A 27 -30.24 -21.39 0.20
C THR A 27 -29.04 -22.28 0.50
N THR A 28 -29.21 -23.14 1.49
CA THR A 28 -28.34 -24.29 1.77
C THR A 28 -29.21 -25.53 1.77
N VAL A 29 -28.75 -26.58 1.10
CA VAL A 29 -29.48 -27.85 0.94
C VAL A 29 -28.78 -28.91 1.77
N ASP A 30 -29.51 -29.58 2.66
CA ASP A 30 -28.96 -30.67 3.47
C ASP A 30 -28.86 -31.94 2.61
N THR A 31 -27.64 -32.45 2.45
CA THR A 31 -27.39 -33.72 1.76
C THR A 31 -26.92 -34.78 2.75
N LEU A 32 -26.88 -36.05 2.33
CA LEU A 32 -26.31 -37.13 3.14
C LEU A 32 -24.82 -36.91 3.49
N GLY A 33 -24.11 -36.10 2.69
CA GLY A 33 -22.72 -35.70 2.94
C GLY A 33 -22.58 -34.43 3.78
N GLY A 34 -23.69 -33.84 4.24
CA GLY A 34 -23.73 -32.57 4.95
C GLY A 34 -24.34 -31.42 4.13
N PRO A 35 -24.37 -30.20 4.69
CA PRO A 35 -24.99 -29.04 4.04
C PRO A 35 -24.19 -28.58 2.81
N VAL A 36 -24.87 -28.36 1.68
CA VAL A 36 -24.30 -27.86 0.43
C VAL A 36 -24.97 -26.54 0.06
N PRO A 37 -24.22 -25.44 -0.16
CA PRO A 37 -24.81 -24.17 -0.58
C PRO A 37 -25.33 -24.24 -2.03
N SER A 38 -26.37 -23.47 -2.34
CA SER A 38 -26.78 -23.26 -3.73
C SER A 38 -25.69 -22.55 -4.55
N LEU A 39 -25.76 -22.62 -5.88
CA LEU A 39 -24.83 -21.89 -6.75
C LEU A 39 -24.90 -20.37 -6.53
N ALA A 40 -26.09 -19.81 -6.26
CA ALA A 40 -26.26 -18.39 -5.96
C ALA A 40 -25.64 -18.00 -4.60
N LYS A 41 -25.77 -18.86 -3.59
CA LYS A 41 -25.12 -18.65 -2.30
C LYS A 41 -23.60 -18.78 -2.41
N LEU A 42 -23.11 -19.81 -3.10
CA LEU A 42 -21.68 -20.01 -3.33
C LEU A 42 -21.06 -18.80 -4.05
N THR A 43 -21.71 -18.28 -5.08
CA THR A 43 -21.21 -17.10 -5.81
C THR A 43 -21.23 -15.84 -4.95
N LYS A 44 -22.26 -15.62 -4.12
CA LYS A 44 -22.30 -14.50 -3.14
C LYS A 44 -21.19 -14.63 -2.10
N ASP A 45 -21.03 -15.80 -1.50
CA ASP A 45 -20.02 -16.06 -0.49
C ASP A 45 -18.61 -15.94 -1.09
N LEU A 46 -18.43 -16.43 -2.32
CA LEU A 46 -17.20 -16.29 -3.08
C LEU A 46 -16.91 -14.82 -3.41
N ALA A 47 -17.90 -14.06 -3.88
CA ALA A 47 -17.78 -12.62 -4.13
C ALA A 47 -17.54 -11.80 -2.85
N ALA A 48 -17.99 -12.26 -1.69
CA ALA A 48 -17.63 -11.67 -0.40
C ALA A 48 -16.22 -12.07 0.04
N SER A 49 -15.78 -13.29 -0.29
CA SER A 49 -14.45 -13.82 0.03
C SER A 49 -13.35 -13.23 -0.84
N PHE A 50 -13.69 -12.80 -2.05
CA PHE A 50 -12.90 -11.91 -2.87
C PHE A 50 -13.40 -10.50 -2.60
N PRO A 51 -12.94 -9.80 -1.55
CA PRO A 51 -13.16 -8.36 -1.52
C PRO A 51 -12.60 -7.86 -2.84
N LEU A 52 -13.48 -7.45 -3.75
CA LEU A 52 -13.13 -6.68 -4.93
C LEU A 52 -12.41 -5.49 -4.32
N ALA A 53 -11.09 -5.60 -4.37
CA ALA A 53 -10.19 -4.78 -3.62
C ALA A 53 -10.45 -3.36 -4.09
N GLY A 54 -11.26 -2.62 -3.33
CA GLY A 54 -11.31 -1.18 -3.43
C GLY A 54 -9.87 -0.69 -3.53
N PRO A 55 -9.60 0.30 -4.39
CA PRO A 55 -8.28 0.46 -4.91
C PRO A 55 -7.26 0.59 -3.76
N ARG A 56 -6.19 -0.19 -3.82
CA ARG A 56 -5.30 -0.41 -2.67
C ARG A 56 -4.09 0.50 -2.71
N TYR A 57 -4.19 1.63 -3.40
CA TYR A 57 -3.05 2.45 -3.78
C TYR A 57 -3.12 3.84 -3.17
N LEU A 58 -1.96 4.35 -2.76
CA LEU A 58 -1.79 5.72 -2.32
C LEU A 58 -0.50 6.24 -2.93
N GLN A 59 -0.57 7.40 -3.57
CA GLN A 59 0.58 8.14 -4.07
C GLN A 59 0.60 9.55 -3.51
N VAL A 60 1.71 9.91 -2.90
CA VAL A 60 1.95 11.23 -2.34
C VAL A 60 3.30 11.75 -2.82
N ARG A 61 3.36 13.05 -3.09
CA ARG A 61 4.54 13.75 -3.60
C ARG A 61 4.91 14.93 -2.73
N GLU A 62 6.20 15.26 -2.74
CA GLU A 62 6.67 16.61 -2.49
C GLU A 62 6.68 17.37 -3.82
N VAL A 63 5.85 18.38 -3.92
CA VAL A 63 5.76 19.26 -5.07
C VAL A 63 6.26 20.64 -4.67
N GLN A 64 7.24 21.16 -5.41
CA GLN A 64 7.79 22.50 -5.21
C GLN A 64 7.47 23.40 -6.42
N PRO A 65 7.27 24.71 -6.21
CA PRO A 65 7.19 25.68 -7.29
C PRO A 65 8.46 25.68 -8.16
N SER A 66 8.34 26.20 -9.39
CA SER A 66 9.50 26.41 -10.28
C SER A 66 10.61 27.19 -9.59
N GLY A 67 11.86 26.77 -9.82
CA GLY A 67 13.05 27.39 -9.24
C GLY A 67 13.27 27.12 -7.75
N MET A 68 12.33 26.46 -7.07
CA MET A 68 12.50 26.03 -5.68
C MET A 68 13.06 24.61 -5.67
N GLY A 69 14.25 24.41 -5.11
CA GLY A 69 14.71 23.08 -4.75
C GLY A 69 13.92 22.52 -3.57
N ALA A 70 14.27 21.32 -3.10
CA ALA A 70 13.80 20.82 -1.81
C ALA A 70 13.91 21.92 -0.75
N THR A 71 12.83 22.17 -0.01
CA THR A 71 12.94 23.04 1.16
C THR A 71 13.98 22.43 2.08
N THR A 72 15.04 23.19 2.31
CA THR A 72 16.26 22.77 2.99
C THR A 72 15.93 22.32 4.42
N GLY A 73 16.06 21.03 4.69
CA GLY A 73 16.71 20.67 5.93
C GLY A 73 18.17 21.06 5.74
N THR A 74 18.60 22.20 6.29
CA THR A 74 20.00 22.35 6.63
C THR A 74 20.29 21.22 7.60
N ALA A 75 21.00 20.18 7.16
CA ALA A 75 21.66 19.32 8.13
C ALA A 75 22.69 20.22 8.81
N SER A 76 22.36 20.72 9.99
CA SER A 76 23.32 21.43 10.84
C SER A 76 24.48 20.52 11.21
N GLU A 77 24.27 19.20 11.16
CA GLU A 77 25.23 18.17 11.52
C GLU A 77 25.21 17.00 10.50
N PRO A 78 26.39 16.46 10.12
CA PRO A 78 26.49 15.27 9.29
C PRO A 78 25.66 14.12 9.86
N ASN A 79 25.06 13.30 8.99
CA ASN A 79 24.26 12.13 9.36
C ASN A 79 22.92 12.39 10.06
N THR A 80 22.43 13.64 10.10
CA THR A 80 21.10 13.95 10.66
C THR A 80 19.97 13.57 9.69
N PRO A 81 18.99 12.73 10.08
CA PRO A 81 17.81 12.46 9.25
C PRO A 81 16.93 13.70 9.10
N ILE A 82 16.61 14.06 7.87
CA ILE A 82 15.71 15.16 7.52
C ILE A 82 14.42 14.58 6.98
N GLN A 83 13.28 14.96 7.56
CA GLN A 83 11.97 14.59 7.02
C GLN A 83 11.69 15.35 5.71
N ARG A 84 11.21 14.65 4.69
CA ARG A 84 10.79 15.25 3.41
C ARG A 84 9.39 15.84 3.52
N ILE A 85 9.13 16.91 2.77
CA ILE A 85 7.88 17.68 2.86
C ILE A 85 6.85 17.11 1.87
N LEU A 86 6.27 15.97 2.23
CA LEU A 86 5.16 15.40 1.46
C LEU A 86 3.91 16.29 1.59
N ASN A 87 3.55 16.98 0.51
CA ASN A 87 2.55 18.05 0.53
C ASN A 87 1.39 17.86 -0.46
N THR A 88 1.49 16.89 -1.37
CA THR A 88 0.51 16.69 -2.44
C THR A 88 0.05 15.25 -2.48
N VAL A 89 -1.24 15.00 -2.25
CA VAL A 89 -1.85 13.69 -2.50
C VAL A 89 -2.22 13.62 -3.97
N VAL A 90 -1.65 12.65 -4.70
CA VAL A 90 -1.97 12.40 -6.12
C VAL A 90 -3.17 11.47 -6.22
N THR A 91 -3.14 10.39 -5.45
CA THR A 91 -4.27 9.47 -5.27
C THR A 91 -4.23 8.88 -3.88
N ASN A 92 -5.40 8.59 -3.32
CA ASN A 92 -5.53 7.93 -2.04
C ASN A 92 -6.80 7.09 -2.05
N GLU A 93 -6.61 5.80 -2.22
CA GLU A 93 -7.70 4.83 -2.31
C GLU A 93 -7.67 3.86 -1.11
N ILE A 94 -6.62 3.93 -0.28
CA ILE A 94 -6.50 3.17 0.95
C ILE A 94 -7.44 3.78 2.00
N ALA A 95 -8.56 3.10 2.28
CA ALA A 95 -9.51 3.52 3.30
C ALA A 95 -8.83 3.77 4.67
N GLY A 96 -9.06 4.95 5.24
CA GLY A 96 -8.47 5.37 6.52
C GLY A 96 -7.04 5.90 6.43
N ALA A 97 -6.42 5.93 5.24
CA ALA A 97 -5.15 6.59 5.04
C ALA A 97 -5.31 8.11 4.83
N SER A 98 -4.36 8.90 5.32
CA SER A 98 -4.39 10.37 5.20
C SER A 98 -3.00 10.98 5.23
N LEU A 99 -2.81 12.10 4.54
CA LEU A 99 -1.59 12.91 4.60
C LEU A 99 -1.80 14.11 5.54
N ALA A 100 -0.94 14.26 6.54
CA ALA A 100 -0.87 15.45 7.40
C ALA A 100 0.56 15.63 7.93
N ASN A 101 1.01 16.88 8.10
CA ASN A 101 2.33 17.19 8.68
C ASN A 101 3.49 16.42 8.02
N ASN A 102 3.47 16.30 6.69
CA ASN A 102 4.47 15.58 5.90
C ASN A 102 4.59 14.09 6.23
N ALA A 103 3.54 13.49 6.81
CA ALA A 103 3.46 12.09 7.16
C ALA A 103 2.11 11.50 6.74
N ILE A 104 2.14 10.24 6.31
CA ILE A 104 0.98 9.47 5.93
C ILE A 104 0.57 8.62 7.13
N THR A 105 -0.64 8.79 7.61
CA THR A 105 -1.25 7.88 8.58
C THR A 105 -1.81 6.68 7.83
N LEU A 106 -1.46 5.47 8.23
CA LEU A 106 -1.96 4.21 7.66
C LEU A 106 -2.65 3.37 8.74
N PRO A 107 -3.79 2.72 8.45
CA PRO A 107 -4.38 1.73 9.35
C PRO A 107 -3.50 0.47 9.45
N PRO A 108 -3.74 -0.43 10.43
CA PRO A 108 -3.07 -1.70 10.47
C PRO A 108 -3.30 -2.51 9.19
N GLY A 109 -2.31 -3.29 8.80
CA GLY A 109 -2.34 -4.07 7.56
C GLY A 109 -0.96 -4.36 7.00
N LYS A 110 -0.94 -5.12 5.90
CA LYS A 110 0.26 -5.43 5.15
C LYS A 110 0.38 -4.48 3.96
N TYR A 111 1.57 -3.95 3.74
CA TYR A 111 1.82 -2.94 2.74
C TYR A 111 3.11 -3.23 1.97
N TYR A 112 3.13 -2.84 0.71
CA TYR A 112 4.32 -2.68 -0.12
C TYR A 112 4.56 -1.19 -0.31
N PHE A 113 5.80 -0.75 -0.13
CA PHE A 113 6.22 0.63 -0.18
C PHE A 113 7.27 0.81 -1.27
N ARG A 114 7.17 1.92 -1.99
CA ARG A 114 8.20 2.43 -2.87
C ARG A 114 8.37 3.92 -2.63
N ALA A 115 9.54 4.32 -2.15
CA ALA A 115 9.86 5.70 -1.83
C ALA A 115 11.06 6.15 -2.67
N ARG A 116 10.98 7.37 -3.22
CA ARG A 116 12.03 8.00 -4.02
C ARG A 116 12.29 9.42 -3.52
N SER A 117 13.56 9.80 -3.43
CA SER A 117 13.97 11.17 -3.13
C SER A 117 15.42 11.39 -3.57
N PRO A 118 15.76 12.59 -4.06
CA PRO A 118 17.15 12.97 -4.21
C PRO A 118 17.84 13.01 -2.84
N GLY A 119 19.14 12.75 -2.84
CA GLY A 119 20.05 13.02 -1.74
C GLY A 119 21.42 13.46 -2.27
N ASN A 120 22.36 13.69 -1.35
CA ASN A 120 23.75 13.99 -1.65
C ASN A 120 24.66 13.13 -0.77
N ALA A 121 25.63 12.43 -1.41
CA ALA A 121 26.76 11.68 -0.87
C ALA A 121 26.48 10.55 0.15
N PHE A 122 25.41 10.61 0.97
CA PHE A 122 25.15 9.71 2.11
C PHE A 122 23.65 9.49 2.37
N GLY A 123 22.80 9.57 1.33
CA GLY A 123 21.37 9.48 1.56
C GLY A 123 20.86 8.08 1.85
N ARG A 124 20.03 8.02 2.88
CA ARG A 124 19.13 6.90 3.19
C ARG A 124 17.70 7.42 3.10
N ILE A 125 16.83 6.74 2.38
CA ILE A 125 15.36 6.77 2.51
C ILE A 125 14.97 5.46 3.21
N ALA A 126 13.93 5.25 4.02
CA ALA A 126 12.98 6.11 4.72
C ALA A 126 12.80 5.48 6.11
N SER A 127 13.13 6.16 7.20
CA SER A 127 12.60 5.74 8.50
C SER A 127 11.11 6.04 8.55
N MET A 128 10.24 5.13 8.12
CA MET A 128 8.81 5.31 8.40
C MET A 128 8.64 5.23 9.92
N SER A 129 8.25 6.33 10.56
CA SER A 129 8.26 6.44 12.01
C SER A 129 7.04 5.75 12.64
N GLY A 130 7.19 4.46 12.91
CA GLY A 130 6.91 3.89 14.23
C GLY A 130 8.24 3.34 14.75
N THR A 131 8.62 3.61 15.99
CA THR A 131 9.87 3.10 16.54
C THR A 131 9.92 1.56 16.46
N PRO A 132 11.02 0.93 16.00
CA PRO A 132 12.20 1.52 15.37
C PRO A 132 12.35 1.01 13.93
N PHE A 133 11.78 1.75 12.97
CA PHE A 133 12.11 1.70 11.53
C PHE A 133 11.45 0.58 10.72
N VAL A 134 10.50 0.95 9.85
CA VAL A 134 9.72 -0.01 9.05
C VAL A 134 10.49 -0.54 7.83
N LEU A 135 11.34 0.26 7.17
CA LEU A 135 12.20 -0.17 6.05
C LEU A 135 13.46 0.70 5.92
N TYR A 136 14.57 0.13 5.42
CA TYR A 136 15.76 0.89 5.05
C TYR A 136 16.05 0.74 3.55
N GLY A 137 16.33 1.85 2.90
CA GLY A 137 16.72 1.93 1.50
C GLY A 137 18.19 1.64 1.26
N LYS A 138 18.55 1.61 -0.02
CA LYS A 138 19.94 1.42 -0.44
C LYS A 138 20.74 2.70 -0.18
N SER A 139 21.95 2.53 0.34
CA SER A 139 22.94 3.62 0.37
C SER A 139 23.49 3.81 -1.04
N ALA A 140 23.45 5.02 -1.57
CA ALA A 140 24.11 5.38 -2.82
C ALA A 140 25.15 6.48 -2.54
N MET A 141 26.42 6.16 -2.73
CA MET A 141 27.50 7.15 -2.68
C MET A 141 27.93 7.47 -4.11
N THR A 142 27.73 8.72 -4.51
CA THR A 142 28.39 9.31 -5.67
C THR A 142 29.57 10.12 -5.14
N GLY A 143 30.76 9.94 -5.72
CA GLY A 143 31.91 10.78 -5.34
C GLY A 143 31.60 12.26 -5.62
N GLY A 144 31.91 13.16 -4.67
CA GLY A 144 31.66 14.60 -4.75
C GLY A 144 30.25 15.03 -4.32
N LEU A 145 29.94 16.34 -4.45
CA LEU A 145 28.62 16.94 -4.12
C LEU A 145 27.54 16.63 -5.17
N ASN A 146 27.64 15.49 -5.84
CA ASN A 146 26.76 15.14 -6.96
C ASN A 146 25.44 14.59 -6.43
N ALA A 147 24.32 15.10 -6.96
CA ALA A 147 23.00 14.60 -6.64
C ALA A 147 22.89 13.10 -6.99
N CYS A 148 22.41 12.30 -6.04
CA CYS A 148 22.06 10.91 -6.24
C CYS A 148 20.56 10.71 -6.02
N ASP A 149 19.98 9.79 -6.79
CA ASP A 149 18.60 9.37 -6.64
C ASP A 149 18.55 8.17 -5.70
N HIS A 150 17.78 8.27 -4.62
CA HIS A 150 17.61 7.18 -3.67
C HIS A 150 16.24 6.54 -3.85
N GLU A 151 16.23 5.22 -3.85
CA GLU A 151 15.01 4.42 -3.89
C GLU A 151 14.98 3.45 -2.71
N THR A 152 13.85 3.37 -2.03
CA THR A 152 13.55 2.39 -0.99
C THR A 152 12.34 1.59 -1.39
N VAL A 153 12.50 0.28 -1.41
CA VAL A 153 11.44 -0.64 -1.77
C VAL A 153 11.38 -1.74 -0.72
N GLY A 154 10.18 -2.10 -0.28
CA GLY A 154 10.02 -3.23 0.61
C GLY A 154 8.60 -3.41 1.10
N MET A 155 8.42 -4.41 1.94
CA MET A 155 7.13 -4.77 2.51
C MET A 155 7.19 -4.67 4.02
N ALA A 156 6.09 -4.24 4.62
CA ALA A 156 5.96 -4.30 6.07
C ALA A 156 4.52 -4.54 6.52
N THR A 157 4.39 -5.08 7.72
CA THR A 157 3.12 -5.28 8.40
C THR A 157 3.02 -4.28 9.55
N LEU A 158 1.96 -3.50 9.57
CA LEU A 158 1.65 -2.55 10.63
C LEU A 158 0.61 -3.20 11.55
N SER A 159 0.96 -3.38 12.83
CA SER A 159 0.07 -3.97 13.84
C SER A 159 -0.93 -2.98 14.43
N ALA A 160 -0.71 -1.68 14.22
CA ALA A 160 -1.55 -0.59 14.66
C ALA A 160 -1.60 0.51 13.58
N GLN A 161 -2.40 1.53 13.83
CA GLN A 161 -2.35 2.75 13.02
C GLN A 161 -0.99 3.42 13.20
N THR A 162 -0.29 3.69 12.09
CA THR A 162 1.10 4.14 12.11
C THR A 162 1.30 5.31 11.17
N GLN A 163 2.15 6.26 11.57
CA GLN A 163 2.59 7.34 10.69
C GLN A 163 3.84 6.93 9.91
N VAL A 164 3.84 7.26 8.63
CA VAL A 164 4.89 6.92 7.68
C VAL A 164 5.36 8.19 6.98
N ALA A 165 6.67 8.42 6.98
CA ALA A 165 7.26 9.55 6.27
C ALA A 165 8.56 9.14 5.60
N ILE A 166 8.96 9.93 4.59
CA ILE A 166 10.27 9.81 3.99
C ILE A 166 11.25 10.65 4.79
N TYR A 167 12.38 10.04 5.14
CA TYR A 167 13.52 10.76 5.70
C TYR A 167 14.69 10.59 4.76
N THR A 168 15.51 11.63 4.61
CA THR A 168 16.77 11.60 3.88
C THR A 168 17.90 12.00 4.79
N VAL A 169 19.05 11.34 4.67
CA VAL A 169 20.29 11.77 5.31
C VAL A 169 21.14 12.49 4.26
N ILE A 170 21.90 13.52 4.64
CA ILE A 170 22.83 14.19 3.72
C ILE A 170 24.23 14.26 4.37
N GLY A 171 25.27 14.16 3.54
CA GLY A 171 26.62 14.51 3.95
C GLY A 171 26.78 16.02 4.10
N GLU A 172 27.82 16.44 4.82
CA GLU A 172 28.15 17.84 5.06
C GLU A 172 27.97 18.73 3.81
N GLY A 173 27.29 19.87 3.99
CA GLY A 173 27.12 20.88 2.94
C GLY A 173 25.70 21.44 2.86
N SER A 174 25.60 22.75 2.71
CA SER A 174 24.33 23.51 2.64
C SER A 174 23.78 23.57 1.21
N VAL A 175 23.67 22.44 0.51
CA VAL A 175 23.09 22.44 -0.85
C VAL A 175 21.66 21.90 -0.80
N PRO A 176 20.65 22.67 -1.29
CA PRO A 176 19.30 22.17 -1.44
C PRO A 176 19.27 20.88 -2.28
N LEU A 177 18.49 19.88 -1.84
CA LEU A 177 18.30 18.64 -2.59
C LEU A 177 17.37 18.88 -3.78
N GLY A 178 17.65 18.26 -4.94
CA GLY A 178 16.86 18.50 -6.16
C GLY A 178 17.13 19.91 -6.71
N GLY A 179 17.93 19.97 -7.77
CA GLY A 179 18.22 21.24 -8.43
C GLY A 179 16.94 21.88 -8.96
N GLY A 180 16.70 23.14 -8.59
CA GLY A 180 15.57 23.91 -9.07
C GLY A 180 15.60 24.02 -10.59
N LYS A 181 14.72 23.30 -11.29
CA LYS A 181 14.45 23.56 -12.70
C LYS A 181 13.61 24.82 -12.84
N VAL A 182 14.04 25.71 -13.72
CA VAL A 182 13.30 26.92 -14.07
C VAL A 182 12.18 26.56 -15.04
N ALA A 183 11.02 27.18 -14.86
CA ALA A 183 9.81 27.08 -15.69
C ALA A 183 8.95 25.80 -15.55
N GLU A 184 9.23 24.93 -14.58
CA GLU A 184 8.44 23.70 -14.35
C GLU A 184 8.12 23.48 -12.88
N VAL A 185 6.94 22.92 -12.60
CA VAL A 185 6.60 22.36 -11.28
C VAL A 185 7.51 21.14 -11.04
N GLN A 186 8.10 21.05 -9.86
CA GLN A 186 9.08 20.02 -9.57
C GLN A 186 8.51 18.99 -8.59
N VAL A 187 8.63 17.72 -8.95
CA VAL A 187 8.43 16.61 -8.02
C VAL A 187 9.79 16.27 -7.45
N ILE A 188 9.97 16.54 -6.16
CA ILE A 188 11.24 16.32 -5.48
C ILE A 188 11.29 14.91 -4.90
N SER A 189 10.28 14.54 -4.12
CA SER A 189 10.19 13.22 -3.48
C SER A 189 8.84 12.59 -3.79
N GLU A 190 8.79 11.27 -3.84
CA GLU A 190 7.58 10.50 -4.11
C GLU A 190 7.49 9.27 -3.20
N LEU A 191 6.28 9.00 -2.72
CA LEU A 191 5.93 7.80 -1.96
C LEU A 191 4.71 7.13 -2.58
N GLU A 192 4.89 5.89 -2.98
CA GLU A 192 3.87 5.00 -3.48
C GLU A 192 3.65 3.85 -2.49
N ILE A 193 2.39 3.54 -2.19
CA ILE A 193 2.01 2.54 -1.20
C ILE A 193 0.91 1.66 -1.76
N TRP A 194 1.08 0.35 -1.65
CA TRP A 194 0.08 -0.65 -2.00
C TRP A 194 -0.31 -1.46 -0.78
N LYS A 195 -1.59 -1.50 -0.43
CA LYS A 195 -2.13 -2.40 0.58
C LYS A 195 -2.28 -3.80 0.00
N LEU A 196 -1.85 -4.82 0.74
CA LEU A 196 -1.81 -6.23 0.31
C LEU A 196 -2.95 -7.04 0.94
#